data_AF-A0A847HNT7-F1
#
_entry.id   AF-A0A847HNT7-F1
#
_cell.length_a   1.000
_cell.length_b   1.000
_cell.length_c   1.000
_cell.angle_alpha   90.00
_cell.angle_beta   90.00
_cell.angle_gamma   90.00
#
_symmetry.space_group_name_H-M   'P 1'
#
loop_
_entity.id
_entity.type
_entity.pdbx_description
1 polymer ?
#
loop_
_entity_poly.entity_id
_entity_poly.type
_entity_poly.pdbx_seq_one_letter_code
_entity_poly.pdbx_strand_id
1 'polypeptide(L)' 'IYAHSLGKKSLQHLHFHYSGIAYTAKGERKHLPLAESDAKWKAFVQVLREYDAAGTVVCESPMMEADTLLLQQTYEALIS' A
#
# COMPACT_ATOMS: atom_id res chain seq x y z
N ILE A 1 13.96 -0.79 11.16
CA ILE A 1 15.04 -1.67 10.63
C ILE A 1 15.64 -1.12 9.33
N TYR A 2 14.84 -0.85 8.28
CA TYR A 2 15.36 -0.32 7.00
C TYR A 2 16.05 1.04 7.11
N ALA A 3 15.39 2.07 7.67
CA ALA A 3 16.03 3.38 7.86
C ALA A 3 17.28 3.32 8.75
N HIS A 4 17.34 2.35 9.66
CA HIS A 4 18.50 2.12 10.54
C HIS A 4 19.65 1.40 9.83
N SER A 5 19.35 0.43 8.96
CA SER A 5 20.36 -0.45 8.35
C SER A 5 20.80 0.03 6.96
N LEU A 6 19.90 0.69 6.22
CA LEU A 6 20.10 1.19 4.85
C LEU A 6 20.11 2.73 4.79
N GLY A 7 19.89 3.39 5.93
CA GLY A 7 19.81 4.85 6.03
C GLY A 7 18.44 5.42 5.67
N LYS A 8 18.12 6.62 6.16
CA LYS A 8 16.82 7.28 5.93
C LYS A 8 16.45 7.45 4.45
N LYS A 9 17.44 7.60 3.57
CA LYS A 9 17.24 7.71 2.12
C LYS A 9 16.60 6.46 1.50
N SER A 10 16.72 5.30 2.14
CA SER A 10 16.11 4.07 1.65
C SER A 10 14.58 4.15 1.61
N LEU A 11 13.97 5.03 2.42
CA LEU A 11 12.52 5.23 2.43
C LEU A 11 12.03 6.22 1.38
N GLN A 12 12.94 6.86 0.62
CA GLN A 12 12.59 7.90 -0.34
C GLN A 12 12.44 7.40 -1.78
N HIS A 13 12.81 6.14 -2.03
CA HIS A 13 12.80 5.50 -3.35
C HIS A 13 12.15 4.12 -3.26
N LEU A 14 11.03 4.01 -2.55
CA LEU A 14 10.30 2.76 -2.40
C LEU A 14 9.49 2.45 -3.67
N HIS A 15 9.34 1.17 -3.97
CA HIS A 15 8.46 0.68 -5.04
C HIS A 15 7.64 -0.48 -4.50
N PHE A 16 6.33 -0.27 -4.40
CA PHE A 16 5.39 -1.27 -3.89
C PHE A 16 4.43 -1.71 -4.97
N HIS A 17 4.12 -3.00 -4.98
CA HIS A 17 2.95 -3.55 -5.64
C HIS A 17 1.95 -3.90 -4.55
N TYR A 18 0.72 -3.40 -4.65
CA TYR A 18 -0.26 -3.49 -3.58
C TYR A 18 -1.63 -3.91 -4.10
N SER A 19 -2.17 -4.97 -3.52
CA SER A 19 -3.49 -5.52 -3.83
C SER A 19 -4.07 -6.20 -2.58
N GLY A 20 -5.40 -6.32 -2.53
CA GLY A 20 -6.03 -7.26 -1.61
C GLY A 20 -5.82 -8.69 -2.11
N ILE A 21 -5.73 -9.67 -1.23
CA ILE A 21 -5.46 -11.05 -1.63
C ILE A 21 -6.53 -12.01 -1.08
N ALA A 22 -7.08 -12.85 -1.94
CA ALA A 22 -7.83 -14.03 -1.53
C ALA A 22 -6.86 -15.21 -1.37
N TYR A 23 -6.91 -15.89 -0.22
CA TYR A 23 -6.03 -17.01 0.06
C TYR A 23 -6.77 -18.36 0.00
N THR A 24 -5.99 -19.41 -0.19
CA THR A 24 -6.38 -20.81 0.07
C THR A 24 -5.38 -21.43 1.03
N ALA A 25 -5.63 -22.67 1.44
CA ALA A 25 -4.65 -23.47 2.19
C ALA A 25 -3.31 -23.66 1.45
N LYS A 26 -3.26 -23.45 0.12
CA LYS A 26 -2.03 -23.56 -0.70
C LYS A 26 -1.35 -22.21 -0.98
N GLY A 27 -1.83 -21.12 -0.37
CA GLY A 27 -1.31 -19.77 -0.58
C GLY A 27 -2.26 -18.86 -1.36
N GLU A 28 -1.71 -17.84 -2.00
CA GLU A 28 -2.46 -16.87 -2.80
C GLU A 28 -3.31 -17.58 -3.88
N ARG A 29 -4.57 -17.13 -4.01
CA ARG A 29 -5.50 -17.57 -5.04
C ARG A 29 -5.67 -16.54 -6.14
N LYS A 30 -5.93 -15.29 -5.75
CA LYS A 30 -6.19 -14.16 -6.65
C LYS A 30 -6.15 -12.83 -5.90
N HIS A 31 -5.98 -11.75 -6.63
CA HIS A 31 -6.16 -10.40 -6.13
C HIS A 31 -7.66 -10.09 -5.89
N LEU A 32 -7.92 -9.15 -4.99
CA LEU A 32 -9.23 -8.64 -4.58
C LEU A 32 -9.24 -7.11 -4.58
N PRO A 33 -10.41 -6.49 -4.81
CA PRO A 33 -10.61 -5.09 -4.48
C PRO A 33 -10.24 -4.81 -3.02
N LEU A 34 -9.66 -3.64 -2.72
CA LEU A 34 -9.21 -3.30 -1.38
C LEU A 34 -10.35 -3.35 -0.36
N ALA A 35 -11.54 -2.89 -0.75
CA ALA A 35 -12.74 -2.90 0.08
C ALA A 35 -13.28 -4.31 0.39
N GLU A 36 -12.94 -5.30 -0.43
CA GLU A 36 -13.37 -6.70 -0.28
C GLU A 36 -12.30 -7.59 0.37
N SER A 37 -11.13 -7.03 0.68
CA SER A 37 -9.98 -7.75 1.21
C SER A 37 -9.80 -7.55 2.71
N ASP A 38 -9.01 -8.42 3.33
CA ASP A 38 -8.56 -8.29 4.72
C ASP A 38 -7.32 -7.36 4.87
N ALA A 39 -6.87 -6.76 3.77
CA ALA A 39 -5.71 -5.88 3.76
C ALA A 39 -6.00 -4.62 4.61
N LYS A 40 -5.10 -4.32 5.55
CA LYS A 40 -5.17 -3.10 6.38
C LYS A 40 -4.67 -1.87 5.61
N TRP A 41 -5.23 -1.63 4.43
CA TRP A 41 -4.75 -0.62 3.49
C TRP A 41 -4.77 0.81 4.02
N LYS A 42 -5.73 1.15 4.90
CA LYS A 42 -5.74 2.46 5.59
C LYS A 42 -4.54 2.62 6.51
N ALA A 43 -4.19 1.56 7.27
CA ALA A 43 -3.03 1.57 8.15
C ALA A 43 -1.72 1.60 7.34
N PHE A 44 -1.68 0.91 6.20
CA PHE A 44 -0.56 1.00 5.26
C PHE A 44 -0.33 2.45 4.82
N VAL A 45 -1.38 3.14 4.37
CA VAL A 45 -1.30 4.57 3.98
C VAL A 45 -0.87 5.47 5.15
N GLN A 46 -1.38 5.23 6.37
CA GLN A 46 -0.95 5.95 7.57
C GLN A 46 0.55 5.79 7.85
N VAL A 47 1.07 4.56 7.75
CA VAL A 47 2.50 4.28 7.96
C VAL A 47 3.37 4.96 6.92
N LEU A 48 2.95 4.99 5.65
CA LEU A 48 3.69 5.73 4.62
C LEU A 48 3.84 7.21 5.00
N ARG A 49 2.77 7.83 5.53
CA ARG A 49 2.80 9.22 5.99
C ARG A 49 3.67 9.42 7.23
N GLU A 50 3.54 8.55 8.23
CA GLU A 50 4.26 8.62 9.51
C GLU A 50 5.78 8.53 9.32
N TYR A 51 6.21 7.69 8.38
CA TYR A 51 7.63 7.46 8.08
C TYR A 51 8.19 8.40 7.00
N ASP A 52 7.40 9.37 6.55
CA ASP A 52 7.77 10.29 5.45
C ASP A 52 8.29 9.51 4.22
N ALA A 53 7.60 8.40 3.91
CA ALA A 53 7.98 7.51 2.83
C ALA A 53 7.66 8.14 1.47
N ALA A 54 8.60 8.02 0.54
CA ALA A 54 8.43 8.47 -0.84
C ALA A 54 8.77 7.36 -1.84
N GLY A 55 8.18 7.45 -3.03
CA GLY A 55 8.33 6.45 -4.07
C GLY A 55 7.02 6.21 -4.84
N THR A 56 6.83 4.98 -5.29
CA THR A 56 5.68 4.59 -6.12
C THR A 56 4.94 3.41 -5.51
N VAL A 57 3.62 3.51 -5.43
CA VAL A 57 2.73 2.39 -5.13
C VAL A 57 1.96 2.07 -6.40
N VAL A 58 2.13 0.86 -6.92
CA VAL A 58 1.37 0.32 -8.04
C VAL A 58 0.21 -0.48 -7.47
N CYS A 59 -1.02 -0.04 -7.75
CA CYS A 59 -2.22 -0.78 -7.38
C CYS A 59 -2.43 -1.93 -8.36
N GLU A 60 -2.41 -3.17 -7.87
CA GLU A 60 -2.63 -4.38 -8.68
C GLU A 60 -3.98 -5.05 -8.37
N SER A 61 -4.87 -4.32 -7.70
CA SER A 61 -6.26 -4.74 -7.50
C SER A 61 -6.98 -4.96 -8.83
N PRO A 62 -7.96 -5.89 -8.92
CA PRO A 62 -8.87 -5.98 -10.07
C PRO A 62 -9.71 -4.70 -10.32
N MET A 63 -9.76 -3.77 -9.36
CA MET A 63 -10.41 -2.45 -9.48
C MET A 63 -9.38 -1.31 -9.45
N MET A 64 -8.38 -1.38 -10.34
CA MET A 64 -7.15 -0.56 -10.30
C MET A 64 -7.41 0.94 -10.11
N GLU A 65 -8.23 1.56 -10.94
CA GLU A 65 -8.48 3.01 -10.91
C GLU A 65 -9.20 3.43 -9.63
N ALA A 66 -10.24 2.69 -9.25
CA ALA A 66 -11.04 2.99 -8.07
C ALA A 66 -10.20 2.83 -6.79
N ASP A 67 -9.43 1.75 -6.68
CA ASP A 67 -8.59 1.51 -5.50
C ASP A 67 -7.37 2.43 -5.46
N THR A 68 -6.85 2.85 -6.63
CA THR A 68 -5.79 3.89 -6.69
C THR A 68 -6.31 5.22 -6.16
N LEU A 69 -7.49 5.65 -6.60
CA LEU A 69 -8.15 6.86 -6.09
C LEU A 69 -8.43 6.74 -4.59
N LEU A 70 -8.88 5.58 -4.13
CA LEU A 70 -9.13 5.32 -2.71
C LEU A 70 -7.86 5.49 -1.87
N LEU A 71 -6.74 4.94 -2.30
CA LEU A 71 -5.43 5.10 -1.64
C LEU A 71 -4.98 6.57 -1.65
N GLN A 72 -5.07 7.24 -2.80
CA GLN A 72 -4.68 8.64 -2.98
C GLN A 72 -5.49 9.57 -2.07
N GLN A 73 -6.83 9.51 -2.15
CA GLN A 73 -7.73 10.34 -1.35
C GLN A 73 -7.52 10.13 0.15
N THR A 74 -7.28 8.88 0.56
CA THR A 74 -7.00 8.55 1.96
C THR A 74 -5.67 9.16 2.41
N TYR A 75 -4.64 9.17 1.55
CA TYR A 75 -3.36 9.80 1.86
C TYR A 75 -3.47 11.32 1.91
N GLU A 76 -4.17 11.94 0.96
CA GLU A 76 -4.40 13.40 0.91
C GLU A 76 -5.14 13.90 2.16
N ALA A 77 -6.14 13.16 2.64
CA ALA A 77 -6.86 13.47 3.88
C ALA A 77 -5.99 13.40 5.15
N LEU A 78 -4.80 12.80 5.11
CA LEU A 78 -3.83 12.80 6.22
C LEU A 78 -2.86 13.98 6.15
N ILE A 79 -2.85 14.72 5.04
CA ILE A 79 -1.94 15.85 4.81
C ILE A 79 -2.68 17.19 4.96
N SER A 80 -4.00 17.21 4.76
CA SER A 80 -4.88 18.35 5.05
C SER A 80 -5.02 18.61 6.54
#